data_AF-X1N9R6-F1
#
_entry.id   AF-X1N9R6-F1
#
_cell.length_a   1.000
_cell.length_b   1.000
_cell.length_c   1.000
_cell.angle_alpha   90.00
_cell.angle_beta   90.00
_cell.angle_gamma   90.00
#
_symmetry.space_group_name_H-M   'P 1'
#
loop_
_entity.id
_entity.type
_entity.pdbx_description
1 polymer ?
#
loop_
_entity_poly.entity_id
_entity_poly.type
_entity_poly.pdbx_seq_one_letter_code
_entity_poly.pdbx_strand_id
1 'polypeptide(L)' 'LKVFDIVYVMTNGAYGTEVVANRMYKEMFHFNNFGRVSAIAVIFLLAIIPVMIINIRRFQEQEAMR' A
#
# COMPACT_ATOMS: atom_id res chain seq x y z
N LEU A 1 -9.62 3.85 1.96
CA LEU A 1 -10.34 4.04 0.67
C LEU A 1 -9.47 4.05 -0.58
N LYS A 2 -8.16 4.36 -0.54
CA LYS A 2 -7.49 4.96 -1.72
C LYS A 2 -7.29 4.07 -2.96
N VAL A 3 -6.99 2.78 -2.84
CA VAL A 3 -6.89 1.88 -4.03
C VAL A 3 -7.31 0.46 -3.67
N PHE A 4 -6.89 -0.02 -2.49
CA PHE A 4 -7.26 -1.34 -1.99
C PHE A 4 -8.77 -1.57 -1.98
N ASP A 5 -9.54 -0.66 -1.38
CA ASP A 5 -10.99 -0.84 -1.25
C ASP A 5 -11.70 -0.88 -2.63
N ILE A 6 -11.22 -0.11 -3.61
CA ILE A 6 -11.76 -0.12 -4.98
C ILE A 6 -11.44 -1.46 -5.67
N VAL A 7 -10.18 -1.88 -5.63
CA VAL A 7 -9.74 -3.12 -6.29
C VAL A 7 -10.42 -4.34 -5.65
N TYR A 8 -10.50 -4.38 -4.32
CA TYR A 8 -11.10 -5.47 -3.59
C TYR A 8 -12.59 -5.64 -3.94
N VAL A 9 -13.35 -4.55 -3.95
CA VAL A 9 -14.80 -4.58 -4.21
C VAL A 9 -15.14 -4.79 -5.69
N MET A 10 -14.41 -4.14 -6.61
CA MET A 10 -14.80 -4.11 -8.02
C MET A 10 -14.26 -5.29 -8.83
N THR A 11 -13.05 -5.75 -8.54
CA THR A 11 -12.37 -6.75 -9.38
C THR A 11 -11.75 -7.88 -8.58
N ASN A 12 -11.62 -7.75 -7.26
CA ASN A 12 -10.81 -8.62 -6.41
C ASN A 12 -9.40 -8.86 -6.99
N GLY A 13 -8.84 -7.87 -7.72
CA GLY A 13 -7.54 -7.95 -8.39
C GLY A 13 -7.53 -8.63 -9.77
N ALA A 14 -8.69 -8.97 -10.35
CA ALA A 14 -8.78 -9.48 -11.72
C ALA A 14 -8.37 -8.43 -12.78
N TYR A 15 -8.18 -8.88 -14.03
CA TYR A 15 -7.87 -8.02 -15.18
C TYR A 15 -6.62 -7.13 -15.02
N GLY A 16 -5.62 -7.59 -14.27
CA GLY A 16 -4.35 -6.86 -14.07
C GLY A 16 -4.45 -5.69 -13.08
N THR A 17 -5.54 -5.58 -12.32
CA THR A 17 -5.74 -4.50 -11.32
C THR A 17 -5.23 -4.88 -9.92
N GLU A 18 -4.52 -6.00 -9.80
CA GLU A 18 -4.00 -6.53 -8.55
C GLU A 18 -3.05 -5.53 -7.87
N VAL A 19 -3.32 -5.25 -6.59
CA VAL A 19 -2.49 -4.38 -5.75
C VAL A 19 -1.86 -5.16 -4.62
N VAL A 20 -0.71 -4.70 -4.13
CA VAL A 20 0.06 -5.36 -3.05
C VAL A 20 -0.83 -5.68 -1.84
N ALA A 21 -1.71 -4.76 -1.46
CA ALA A 21 -2.65 -4.95 -0.35
C ALA A 21 -3.67 -6.07 -0.60
N ASN A 22 -4.17 -6.23 -1.84
CA ASN A 22 -5.09 -7.30 -2.21
C ASN A 22 -4.40 -8.66 -2.15
N ARG A 23 -3.14 -8.72 -2.60
CA ARG A 23 -2.31 -9.93 -2.47
C ARG A 23 -2.02 -10.28 -1.02
N MET A 24 -1.66 -9.30 -0.18
CA MET A 24 -1.47 -9.51 1.26
C MET A 24 -2.73 -10.05 1.93
N TYR A 25 -3.90 -9.50 1.57
CA TYR A 25 -5.19 -9.97 2.08
C TYR A 25 -5.45 -11.44 1.70
N LYS A 26 -5.22 -11.81 0.42
CA LYS A 26 -5.35 -13.20 -0.05
C LYS A 26 -4.37 -14.13 0.67
N GLU A 27 -3.10 -13.77 0.79
CA GLU A 27 -2.08 -14.57 1.48
C GLU A 27 -2.40 -14.75 2.97
N MET A 28 -3.00 -13.75 3.62
CA MET A 28 -3.37 -13.82 5.02
C MET A 28 -4.58 -14.72 5.27
N PHE A 29 -5.65 -14.56 4.49
CA PHE A 29 -6.95 -15.19 4.78
C PHE A 29 -7.26 -16.43 3.95
N HIS A 30 -6.69 -16.58 2.74
CA HIS A 30 -6.92 -17.76 1.90
C HIS A 30 -5.84 -18.82 2.10
N PHE A 31 -4.60 -18.38 2.30
CA PHE A 31 -3.44 -19.28 2.43
C PHE A 31 -2.90 -19.38 3.86
N ASN A 32 -3.46 -18.63 4.82
CA ASN A 32 -3.03 -18.58 6.23
C ASN A 32 -1.51 -18.32 6.41
N ASN A 33 -0.88 -17.63 5.46
CA ASN A 33 0.56 -17.38 5.44
C ASN A 33 0.91 -16.05 6.12
N PHE A 34 0.67 -15.97 7.43
CA PHE A 34 0.90 -14.75 8.22
C PHE A 34 2.35 -14.27 8.17
N GLY A 35 3.33 -15.19 8.18
CA GLY A 35 4.75 -14.83 8.14
C GLY A 35 5.15 -14.08 6.86
N ARG A 36 4.62 -14.50 5.71
CA ARG A 36 4.87 -13.86 4.40
C ARG A 36 4.28 -12.46 4.35
N VAL A 37 3.05 -12.32 4.85
CA VAL A 37 2.35 -11.03 4.90
C VAL A 37 3.08 -10.04 5.80
N SER A 38 3.55 -10.48 6.96
CA SER A 38 4.35 -9.66 7.88
C SER A 38 5.66 -9.20 7.25
N ALA A 39 6.38 -10.06 6.53
CA ALA A 39 7.61 -9.69 5.83
C ALA A 39 7.36 -8.62 4.76
N ILE A 40 6.30 -8.79 3.95
CA ILE A 40 5.91 -7.81 2.93
C ILE A 40 5.53 -6.48 3.59
N ALA A 41 4.79 -6.50 4.70
CA ALA A 41 4.37 -5.30 5.42
C ALA A 41 5.57 -4.48 5.92
N VAL A 42 6.59 -5.13 6.48
CA VAL A 42 7.81 -4.47 6.97
C VAL A 42 8.57 -3.80 5.83
N ILE A 43 8.76 -4.49 4.71
CA ILE A 43 9.42 -3.92 3.53
C ILE A 43 8.63 -2.72 3.01
N PHE A 44 7.31 -2.85 2.95
CA PHE A 44 6.43 -1.79 2.46
C PHE A 44 6.45 -0.55 3.35
N LEU A 45 6.50 -0.73 4.67
CA LEU A 45 6.65 0.35 5.63
C LEU A 45 7.96 1.12 5.41
N LEU A 46 9.07 0.40 5.27
CA LEU A 46 10.37 1.01 5.00
C LEU A 46 10.41 1.78 3.68
N ALA A 47 9.72 1.28 2.65
CA ALA A 47 9.61 1.97 1.36
C ALA A 47 8.73 3.23 1.42
N ILE A 48 7.69 3.25 2.25
CA ILE A 48 6.77 4.38 2.38
C ILE A 48 7.38 5.54 3.17
N ILE A 49 8.20 5.28 4.18
CA ILE A 49 8.84 6.32 5.01
C ILE A 49 9.56 7.40 4.19
N PRO A 50 10.50 7.08 3.27
CA PRO A 50 11.19 8.10 2.48
C PRO A 50 10.24 8.89 1.56
N VAL A 51 9.24 8.22 0.99
CA VAL A 51 8.22 8.88 0.15
C VAL A 51 7.41 9.88 0.96
N MET A 52 7.01 9.53 2.18
CA MET A 52 6.31 10.46 3.08
C MET A 52 7.20 11.65 3.46
N ILE A 53 8.47 11.43 3.79
CA ILE A 53 9.40 12.52 4.12
C ILE A 53 9.52 13.51 2.97
N ILE A 54 9.70 13.02 1.73
CA ILE A 54 9.81 13.88 0.55
C ILE A 54 8.49 14.64 0.32
N ASN A 55 7.35 13.97 0.43
CA ASN A 55 6.04 14.61 0.24
C ASN A 55 5.77 15.70 1.28
N ILE A 56 6.12 15.45 2.56
CA ILE A 56 5.93 16.43 3.64
C ILE A 56 6.85 17.63 3.43
N ARG A 57 8.13 17.41 3.10
CA ARG A 57 9.07 18.50 2.81
C ARG A 57 8.61 19.38 1.66
N ARG A 58 8.22 18.75 0.54
CA ARG A 58 7.66 19.46 -0.62
C ARG A 58 6.41 20.27 -0.26
N PHE A 59 5.54 19.71 0.59
CA PHE A 59 4.33 20.41 1.03
C PHE A 59 4.67 21.64 1.89
N GLN A 60 5.65 21.53 2.80
CA GLN A 60 6.12 22.67 3.61
C GLN A 60 6.77 23.76 2.76
N GLU A 61 7.55 23.39 1.73
CA GLU A 61 8.14 24.34 0.78
C GLU A 61 7.08 25.07 -0.04
N GLN A 62 6.03 24.37 -0.47
CA GLN A 62 4.90 24.97 -1.20
C GLN A 62 4.11 25.95 -0.34
N GLU A 63 3.89 25.63 0.94
CA GLU A 63 3.21 26.54 1.89
C GLU A 63 4.08 27.76 2.23
N ALA A 64 5.41 27.60 2.33
CA ALA A 64 6.33 28.72 2.59
C ALA A 64 6.48 29.70 1.41
N MET A 65 6.19 29.25 0.19
CA MET A 65 6.18 30.10 -1.02
C MET A 65 4.84 30.82 -1.25
N ARG A 66 3.83 30.55 -0.41
CA ARG A 66 2.47 31.08 -0.54
C ARG A 66 2.23 32.25 0.41
#